data_AF-A0AAD8DR64-F1
#
_entry.id   AF-A0AAD8DR64-F1
#
_cell.length_a   1.000
_cell.length_b   1.000
_cell.length_c   1.000
_cell.angle_alpha   90.00
_cell.angle_beta   90.00
_cell.angle_gamma   90.00
#
_symmetry.space_group_name_H-M   'P 1'
#
loop_
_entity.id
_entity.type
_entity.pdbx_description
1 polymer ?
#
loop_
_entity_poly.entity_id
_entity_poly.type
_entity_poly.pdbx_seq_one_letter_code
_entity_poly.pdbx_strand_id
1 'polypeptide(L)'
;MCEIFPEVDSCCGVASIRVGMLLIAVLSITTGALSLGVIEQRSNFNYKSVFKMYKDASNFTSPDQAVSSLSHIISTCIAFISFSFMIGGIALLFSTLSDQEGFAQMFVWLVFLNIFIGFMVVIAVSYECIYGSNECVFGNMDWLSASTCTIVMVSYLFLWYYFCCVANSYVLNAHA
;
A
#
# COMPACT_ATOMS: atom_id res chain seq x y z
N MET A 1 27.52 -3.97 -8.02
CA MET A 1 28.53 -3.19 -8.78
C MET A 1 27.91 -1.86 -9.18
N CYS A 2 28.57 -0.74 -8.87
CA CYS A 2 28.10 0.65 -9.01
C CYS A 2 28.01 1.12 -10.48
N GLU A 3 27.21 0.49 -11.33
CA GLU A 3 27.21 0.80 -12.77
C GLU A 3 25.96 1.52 -13.30
N ILE A 4 24.97 1.84 -12.45
CA ILE A 4 23.80 2.63 -12.90
C ILE A 4 23.98 4.13 -12.61
N PHE A 5 24.89 4.53 -11.70
CA PHE A 5 25.19 5.94 -11.41
C PHE A 5 26.70 6.13 -11.09
N PRO A 6 27.51 6.57 -12.07
CA PRO A 6 28.97 6.66 -11.96
C PRO A 6 29.50 7.88 -11.18
N GLU A 7 28.65 8.67 -10.52
CA GLU A 7 29.08 9.89 -9.79
C GLU A 7 29.12 9.75 -8.26
N VAL A 8 28.78 8.58 -7.70
CA VAL A 8 28.79 8.38 -6.23
C VAL A 8 29.97 7.51 -5.80
N ASP A 9 31.16 7.92 -6.23
CA ASP A 9 32.39 7.13 -6.17
C ASP A 9 33.15 7.21 -4.83
N SER A 10 32.54 7.70 -3.76
CA SER A 10 33.23 7.85 -2.46
C SER A 10 32.49 7.19 -1.29
N CYS A 11 32.78 5.91 -1.09
CA CYS A 11 33.00 5.21 0.19
C CYS A 11 32.03 5.36 1.40
N CYS A 12 30.83 5.92 1.25
CA CYS A 12 29.77 5.94 2.29
C CYS A 12 28.44 5.28 1.87
N GLY A 13 28.39 4.60 0.72
CA GLY A 13 27.15 4.09 0.10
C GLY A 13 26.43 2.98 0.89
N VAL A 14 27.16 2.08 1.56
CA VAL A 14 26.54 0.96 2.31
C VAL A 14 25.79 1.45 3.56
N ALA A 15 26.34 2.44 4.27
CA ALA A 15 25.65 3.09 5.37
C ALA A 15 24.43 3.90 4.88
N SER A 16 24.56 4.57 3.74
CA SER A 16 23.45 5.33 3.13
C SER A 16 22.27 4.43 2.73
N ILE A 17 22.52 3.29 2.08
CA ILE A 17 21.46 2.37 1.64
C ILE A 17 20.79 1.70 2.85
N ARG A 18 21.55 1.26 3.86
CA ARG A 18 20.97 0.70 5.11
C ARG A 18 20.13 1.71 5.86
N VAL A 19 20.58 2.95 5.99
CA VAL A 19 19.79 4.04 6.59
C VAL A 19 18.54 4.34 5.75
N GLY A 20 18.65 4.28 4.42
CA GLY A 20 17.50 4.39 3.52
C GLY A 20 16.48 3.27 3.71
N MET A 21 16.91 2.02 3.85
CA MET A 21 16.01 0.89 4.13
C MET A 21 15.37 0.96 5.52
N LEU A 22 16.11 1.41 6.54
CA LEU A 22 15.55 1.68 7.87
C LEU A 22 14.47 2.76 7.79
N LEU A 23 14.70 3.83 7.03
CA LEU A 23 13.71 4.88 6.80
C LEU A 23 12.47 4.31 6.09
N ILE A 24 12.64 3.52 5.03
CA ILE A 24 11.54 2.86 4.31
C ILE A 24 10.76 1.92 5.24
N ALA A 25 11.44 1.18 6.10
CA ALA A 25 10.81 0.29 7.07
C ALA A 25 9.94 1.07 8.08
N VAL A 26 10.47 2.16 8.64
CA VAL A 26 9.73 3.04 9.55
C VAL A 26 8.55 3.70 8.83
N LEU A 27 8.74 4.18 7.60
CA LEU A 27 7.67 4.74 6.77
C LEU A 27 6.58 3.70 6.49
N SER A 28 6.94 2.46 6.21
CA SER A 28 5.98 1.37 5.95
C SER A 28 5.16 1.04 7.19
N ILE A 29 5.81 0.92 8.35
CA ILE A 29 5.13 0.64 9.63
C ILE A 29 4.20 1.79 9.99
N THR A 30 4.69 3.03 9.95
CA THR A 30 3.91 4.22 10.32
C THR A 30 2.74 4.43 9.38
N THR A 31 2.93 4.23 8.07
CA THR A 31 1.85 4.36 7.10
C THR A 31 0.76 3.32 7.35
N GLY A 32 1.12 2.05 7.55
CA GLY A 32 0.14 0.99 7.87
C GLY A 32 -0.59 1.21 9.20
N ALA A 33 0.12 1.69 10.22
CA ALA A 33 -0.48 1.98 11.53
C ALA A 33 -1.44 3.18 11.49
N LEU A 34 -1.04 4.26 10.80
CA LEU A 34 -1.87 5.46 10.66
C LEU A 34 -3.14 5.17 9.85
N SER A 35 -3.02 4.46 8.73
CA SER A 35 -4.18 4.11 7.91
C SER A 35 -5.14 3.16 8.65
N LEU A 36 -4.64 2.16 9.38
CA LEU A 36 -5.47 1.32 10.23
C LEU A 36 -6.16 2.13 11.34
N GLY A 37 -5.46 3.04 12.00
CA GLY A 37 -6.03 3.90 13.04
C GLY A 37 -7.14 4.82 12.51
N VAL A 38 -6.96 5.38 11.31
CA VAL A 38 -8.00 6.19 10.65
C VAL A 38 -9.23 5.33 10.29
N ILE A 39 -9.02 4.11 9.79
CA ILE A 39 -10.11 3.18 9.52
C ILE A 39 -10.84 2.84 10.81
N GLU A 40 -10.14 2.45 11.88
CA GLU A 40 -10.71 2.10 13.17
C GLU A 40 -11.58 3.24 13.74
N GLN A 41 -11.07 4.48 13.72
CA GLN A 41 -11.81 5.66 14.16
C GLN A 41 -13.10 5.90 13.36
N ARG A 42 -13.07 5.67 12.04
CA ARG A 42 -14.26 5.86 11.19
C ARG A 42 -15.27 4.73 11.27
N SER A 43 -14.83 3.51 11.61
CA SER A 43 -15.61 2.30 11.34
C SER A 43 -16.03 1.51 12.59
N ASN A 44 -15.65 1.93 13.80
CA ASN A 44 -16.11 1.33 15.07
C ASN A 44 -16.03 -0.22 15.02
N PHE A 45 -14.88 -0.73 14.57
CA PHE A 45 -14.75 -2.03 13.92
C PHE A 45 -14.94 -3.20 14.90
N ASN A 46 -16.00 -3.98 14.70
CA ASN A 46 -16.19 -5.28 15.33
C ASN A 46 -15.75 -6.38 14.36
N TYR A 47 -14.61 -7.03 14.60
CA TYR A 47 -14.00 -8.07 13.74
C TYR A 47 -14.98 -9.18 13.26
N LYS A 48 -16.09 -9.40 14.00
CA LYS A 48 -17.17 -10.32 13.62
C LYS A 48 -17.93 -9.93 12.34
N SER A 49 -17.95 -8.66 11.93
CA SER A 49 -18.65 -8.22 10.72
C SER A 49 -17.89 -8.57 9.44
N VAL A 50 -16.57 -8.44 9.45
CA VAL A 50 -15.69 -8.67 8.28
C VAL A 50 -15.78 -10.12 7.78
N PHE A 51 -15.75 -11.09 8.71
CA PHE A 51 -15.84 -12.51 8.35
C PHE A 51 -17.23 -12.92 7.87
N LYS A 52 -18.28 -12.19 8.30
CA LYS A 52 -19.66 -12.43 7.85
C LYS A 52 -19.91 -11.83 6.46
N MET A 53 -19.30 -10.67 6.16
CA MET A 53 -19.40 -9.96 4.89
C MET A 53 -18.69 -10.67 3.72
N TYR A 54 -17.56 -11.34 3.97
CA TYR A 54 -16.90 -12.16 2.94
C TYR A 54 -17.78 -13.32 2.45
N LYS A 55 -18.70 -13.78 3.30
CA LYS A 55 -19.65 -14.85 2.97
C LYS A 55 -20.82 -14.33 2.11
N ASP A 56 -21.26 -13.09 2.34
CA ASP A 56 -22.36 -12.46 1.60
C ASP A 56 -21.92 -11.90 0.23
N ALA A 57 -20.64 -11.56 0.04
CA ALA A 57 -20.09 -11.07 -1.23
C ALA A 57 -20.03 -12.13 -2.36
N SER A 58 -20.46 -13.36 -2.11
CA SER A 58 -20.49 -14.44 -3.11
C SER A 58 -21.85 -14.62 -3.80
N ASN A 59 -22.90 -13.91 -3.36
CA ASN A 59 -24.27 -14.02 -3.89
C ASN A 59 -24.81 -12.65 -4.31
N PHE A 60 -24.23 -12.05 -5.36
CA PHE A 60 -24.78 -10.83 -5.95
C PHE A 60 -25.80 -11.17 -7.03
N THR A 61 -27.07 -10.95 -6.73
CA THR A 61 -28.21 -11.19 -7.65
C THR A 61 -28.65 -9.92 -8.40
N SER A 62 -28.08 -8.74 -8.09
CA SER A 62 -28.41 -7.47 -8.76
C SER A 62 -27.23 -6.46 -8.77
N PRO A 63 -27.08 -5.63 -9.83
CA PRO A 63 -25.96 -4.70 -10.00
C PRO A 63 -25.95 -3.54 -8.99
N ASP A 64 -27.11 -3.07 -8.52
CA ASP A 64 -27.20 -2.00 -7.52
C ASP A 64 -26.67 -2.44 -6.14
N GLN A 65 -26.86 -3.71 -5.79
CA GLN A 65 -26.27 -4.30 -4.57
C GLN A 65 -24.74 -4.43 -4.67
N ALA A 66 -24.21 -4.67 -5.86
CA ALA A 66 -22.76 -4.75 -6.08
C ALA A 66 -22.07 -3.38 -5.91
N VAL A 67 -22.73 -2.29 -6.33
CA VAL A 67 -22.21 -0.93 -6.15
C VAL A 67 -22.22 -0.50 -4.67
N SER A 68 -23.32 -0.75 -3.94
CA SER A 68 -23.36 -0.45 -2.49
C SER A 68 -22.36 -1.28 -1.65
N SER A 69 -22.02 -2.48 -2.13
CA SER A 69 -21.00 -3.33 -1.48
C SER A 69 -19.56 -2.94 -1.85
N LEU A 70 -19.38 -2.13 -2.89
CA LEU A 70 -18.07 -1.74 -3.40
C LEU A 70 -17.29 -0.88 -2.39
N SER A 71 -17.97 0.07 -1.73
CA SER A 71 -17.37 0.90 -0.67
C SER A 71 -16.82 0.07 0.50
N HIS A 72 -17.55 -0.98 0.89
CA HIS A 72 -17.10 -1.93 1.91
C HIS A 72 -15.91 -2.78 1.46
N ILE A 73 -15.89 -3.20 0.19
CA ILE A 73 -14.75 -3.91 -0.40
C ILE A 73 -13.52 -3.00 -0.43
N ILE A 74 -13.67 -1.75 -0.86
CA ILE A 74 -12.61 -0.73 -0.89
C ILE A 74 -12.03 -0.55 0.52
N SER A 75 -12.86 -0.34 1.54
CA SER A 75 -12.41 -0.19 2.92
C SER A 75 -11.65 -1.41 3.44
N THR A 76 -12.15 -2.62 3.13
CA THR A 76 -11.49 -3.88 3.51
C THR A 76 -10.15 -4.07 2.80
N CYS A 77 -10.06 -3.71 1.52
CA CYS A 77 -8.82 -3.74 0.76
C CYS A 77 -7.78 -2.75 1.33
N ILE A 78 -8.19 -1.55 1.72
CA ILE A 78 -7.29 -0.57 2.35
C ILE A 78 -6.78 -1.12 3.70
N ALA A 79 -7.65 -1.73 4.52
CA ALA A 79 -7.24 -2.36 5.78
C ALA A 79 -6.21 -3.49 5.55
N PHE A 80 -6.45 -4.34 4.54
CA PHE A 80 -5.52 -5.40 4.16
C PHE A 80 -4.17 -4.85 3.69
N ILE A 81 -4.17 -3.85 2.80
CA ILE A 81 -2.94 -3.17 2.33
C ILE A 81 -2.15 -2.61 3.52
N SER A 82 -2.86 -1.98 4.47
CA SER A 82 -2.27 -1.35 5.65
C SER A 82 -1.62 -2.36 6.59
N PHE A 83 -2.30 -3.48 6.85
CA PHE A 83 -1.75 -4.60 7.61
C PHE A 83 -0.53 -5.20 6.92
N SER A 84 -0.60 -5.41 5.60
CA SER A 84 0.52 -5.90 4.80
C SER A 84 1.72 -4.95 4.81
N PHE A 85 1.51 -3.63 4.79
CA PHE A 85 2.58 -2.64 4.95
C PHE A 85 3.24 -2.70 6.32
N MET A 86 2.47 -2.95 7.38
CA MET A 86 3.02 -3.10 8.72
C MET A 86 3.90 -4.35 8.83
N ILE A 87 3.41 -5.50 8.36
CA ILE A 87 4.19 -6.75 8.32
C ILE A 87 5.42 -6.60 7.45
N GLY A 88 5.26 -6.06 6.23
CA GLY A 88 6.37 -5.82 5.31
C GLY A 88 7.43 -4.91 5.94
N GLY A 89 7.02 -3.82 6.60
CA GLY A 89 7.93 -2.89 7.26
C GLY A 89 8.66 -3.50 8.46
N ILE A 90 8.03 -4.44 9.17
CA ILE A 90 8.72 -5.24 10.20
C ILE A 90 9.74 -6.19 9.55
N ALA A 91 9.39 -6.87 8.45
CA ALA A 91 10.30 -7.76 7.72
C ALA A 91 11.52 -7.00 7.16
N LEU A 92 11.31 -5.99 6.32
CA LEU A 92 11.86 -4.64 6.49
C LEU A 92 13.06 -4.42 7.44
N LEU A 93 12.64 -4.03 8.64
CA LEU A 93 13.47 -3.69 9.78
C LEU A 93 14.36 -4.86 10.23
N PHE A 94 13.81 -6.07 10.32
CA PHE A 94 14.59 -7.27 10.66
C PHE A 94 15.62 -7.62 9.59
N SER A 95 15.29 -7.44 8.31
CA SER A 95 16.24 -7.63 7.21
C SER A 95 17.43 -6.70 7.35
N THR A 96 17.18 -5.44 7.73
CA THR A 96 18.23 -4.42 7.85
C THR A 96 19.08 -4.59 9.11
N LEU A 97 18.53 -5.14 10.19
CA LEU A 97 19.25 -5.40 11.44
C LEU A 97 20.02 -6.72 11.43
N SER A 98 19.44 -7.76 10.83
CA SER A 98 20.01 -9.11 10.80
C SER A 98 20.75 -9.44 9.50
N ASP A 99 20.85 -8.48 8.57
CA ASP A 99 21.44 -8.64 7.22
C ASP A 99 20.92 -9.89 6.48
N GLN A 100 19.63 -10.16 6.61
CA GLN A 100 18.97 -11.30 5.94
C GLN A 100 18.19 -10.83 4.72
N GLU A 101 18.71 -11.15 3.55
CA GLU A 101 18.15 -10.78 2.23
C GLU A 101 16.75 -11.34 2.00
N GLY A 102 16.44 -12.52 2.53
CA GLY A 102 15.13 -13.16 2.37
C GLY A 102 13.98 -12.30 2.92
N PHE A 103 14.21 -11.57 4.02
CA PHE A 103 13.20 -10.67 4.58
C PHE A 103 13.03 -9.38 3.74
N ALA A 104 14.08 -8.87 3.12
CA ALA A 104 13.98 -7.76 2.17
C ALA A 104 13.20 -8.17 0.92
N GLN A 105 13.41 -9.39 0.42
CA GLN A 105 12.66 -9.91 -0.72
C GLN A 105 11.18 -10.14 -0.39
N MET A 106 10.88 -10.60 0.83
CA MET A 106 9.49 -10.69 1.33
C MET A 106 8.81 -9.32 1.33
N PHE A 107 9.50 -8.27 1.78
CA PHE A 107 8.99 -6.90 1.72
C PHE A 107 8.70 -6.45 0.28
N VAL A 108 9.64 -6.66 -0.65
CA VAL A 108 9.47 -6.28 -2.06
C VAL A 108 8.21 -6.92 -2.65
N TRP A 109 8.00 -8.23 -2.44
CA TRP A 109 6.82 -8.93 -2.96
C TRP A 109 5.51 -8.48 -2.31
N LEU A 110 5.51 -8.27 -1.00
CA LEU A 110 4.31 -7.79 -0.29
C LEU A 110 3.91 -6.39 -0.75
N VAL A 111 4.89 -5.48 -0.90
CA VAL A 111 4.62 -4.12 -1.37
C VAL A 111 4.21 -4.13 -2.85
N PHE A 112 4.81 -4.98 -3.68
CA PHE A 112 4.39 -5.12 -5.08
C PHE A 112 2.92 -5.57 -5.21
N LEU A 113 2.50 -6.56 -4.41
CA LEU A 113 1.10 -6.97 -4.34
C LEU A 113 0.20 -5.82 -3.87
N ASN A 114 0.62 -5.07 -2.85
CA ASN A 114 -0.12 -3.92 -2.34
C ASN A 114 -0.28 -2.81 -3.41
N ILE A 115 0.74 -2.57 -4.24
CA ILE A 115 0.67 -1.60 -5.34
C ILE A 115 -0.38 -2.06 -6.36
N PHE A 116 -0.37 -3.34 -6.74
CA PHE A 116 -1.36 -3.89 -7.66
C PHE A 116 -2.79 -3.75 -7.14
N ILE A 117 -3.03 -4.15 -5.88
CA ILE A 117 -4.35 -3.98 -5.24
C ILE A 117 -4.70 -2.50 -5.14
N GLY A 118 -3.74 -1.63 -4.83
CA GLY A 118 -3.92 -0.18 -4.77
C GLY A 118 -4.41 0.42 -6.09
N PHE A 119 -3.85 0.02 -7.23
CA PHE A 119 -4.35 0.45 -8.54
C PHE A 119 -5.78 -0.05 -8.80
N MET A 120 -6.10 -1.28 -8.41
CA MET A 120 -7.46 -1.81 -8.54
C MET A 120 -8.46 -1.01 -7.69
N VAL A 121 -8.06 -0.59 -6.48
CA VAL A 121 -8.89 0.28 -5.62
C VAL A 121 -9.10 1.66 -6.24
N VAL A 122 -8.07 2.27 -6.84
CA VAL A 122 -8.21 3.57 -7.52
C VAL A 122 -9.22 3.48 -8.68
N ILE A 123 -9.18 2.39 -9.45
CA ILE A 123 -10.16 2.14 -10.53
C ILE A 123 -11.56 1.94 -9.93
N ALA A 124 -11.69 1.16 -8.86
CA ALA A 124 -12.97 0.92 -8.20
C ALA A 124 -13.62 2.22 -7.68
N VAL A 125 -12.84 3.08 -7.01
CA VAL A 125 -13.29 4.40 -6.55
C VAL A 125 -13.70 5.28 -7.73
N SER A 126 -12.91 5.26 -8.82
CA SER A 126 -13.25 6.04 -10.02
C SER A 126 -14.57 5.57 -10.65
N TYR A 127 -14.79 4.25 -10.69
CA TYR A 127 -16.02 3.66 -11.20
C TYR A 127 -17.24 4.02 -10.33
N GLU A 128 -17.11 3.92 -9.01
CA GLU A 128 -18.13 4.31 -8.04
C GLU A 128 -18.56 5.77 -8.22
N CYS A 129 -17.59 6.67 -8.44
CA CYS A 129 -17.86 8.09 -8.57
C CYS A 129 -18.39 8.51 -9.95
N ILE A 130 -18.14 7.73 -11.03
CA ILE A 130 -18.74 7.97 -12.35
C ILE A 130 -20.20 7.52 -12.39
N TYR A 131 -20.51 6.38 -11.76
CA TYR A 131 -21.85 5.79 -11.79
C TYR A 131 -22.86 6.46 -10.84
N GLY A 132 -22.44 7.47 -10.09
CA GLY A 132 -23.36 8.38 -9.40
C GLY A 132 -24.10 7.77 -8.21
N SER A 133 -23.52 6.77 -7.54
CA SER A 133 -24.02 6.35 -6.24
C SER A 133 -23.79 7.48 -5.22
N ASN A 134 -24.82 7.81 -4.43
CA ASN A 134 -24.75 8.76 -3.30
C ASN A 134 -23.73 8.36 -2.21
N GLU A 135 -23.04 7.23 -2.38
CA GLU A 135 -22.04 6.66 -1.46
C GLU A 135 -20.60 6.77 -1.99
N CYS A 136 -20.37 7.44 -3.13
CA CYS A 136 -19.02 7.68 -3.63
C CYS A 136 -18.12 8.31 -2.54
N VAL A 137 -16.92 7.76 -2.38
CA VAL A 137 -15.92 8.21 -1.39
C VAL A 137 -15.61 9.71 -1.51
N PHE A 138 -15.71 10.26 -2.72
CA PHE A 138 -15.51 11.68 -3.02
C PHE A 138 -16.81 12.49 -3.16
N GLY A 139 -17.99 11.92 -2.87
CA GLY A 139 -19.28 12.53 -3.15
C GLY A 139 -19.53 13.88 -2.44
N ASN A 140 -18.84 14.13 -1.33
CA ASN A 140 -18.90 15.39 -0.57
C ASN A 140 -17.78 16.38 -0.93
N MET A 141 -16.90 16.05 -1.88
CA MET A 141 -15.76 16.89 -2.25
C MET A 141 -16.02 17.59 -3.58
N ASP A 142 -15.55 18.83 -3.71
CA ASP A 142 -15.55 19.52 -5.00
C ASP A 142 -14.74 18.73 -6.04
N TRP A 143 -15.15 18.77 -7.30
CA TRP A 143 -14.51 18.06 -8.41
C TRP A 143 -12.99 18.28 -8.48
N LEU A 144 -12.52 19.49 -8.17
CA LEU A 144 -11.10 19.82 -8.14
C LEU A 144 -10.36 19.09 -7.01
N SER A 145 -10.97 19.01 -5.83
CA SER A 145 -10.40 18.32 -4.68
C SER A 145 -10.41 16.81 -4.88
N ALA A 146 -11.48 16.25 -5.48
CA ALA A 146 -11.55 14.85 -5.83
C ALA A 146 -10.43 14.46 -6.82
N SER A 147 -10.26 15.26 -7.89
CA SER A 147 -9.20 15.06 -8.89
C SER A 147 -7.80 15.15 -8.26
N THR A 148 -7.59 16.12 -7.37
CA THR A 148 -6.31 16.27 -6.64
C THR A 148 -6.02 15.06 -5.76
N CYS A 149 -7.02 14.56 -5.01
CA CYS A 149 -6.89 13.34 -4.21
C CYS A 149 -6.53 12.12 -5.06
N THR A 150 -7.17 11.94 -6.23
CA THR A 150 -6.84 10.84 -7.14
C THR A 150 -5.39 10.93 -7.64
N ILE A 151 -4.92 12.12 -8.02
CA ILE A 151 -3.53 12.32 -8.44
C ILE A 151 -2.57 11.95 -7.29
N VAL A 152 -2.84 12.43 -6.07
CA VAL A 152 -2.01 12.12 -4.89
C VAL A 152 -1.99 10.60 -4.61
N MET A 153 -3.13 9.91 -4.72
CA MET A 153 -3.20 8.45 -4.55
C MET A 153 -2.33 7.71 -5.58
N VAL A 154 -2.39 8.13 -6.85
CA VAL A 154 -1.58 7.53 -7.92
C VAL A 154 -0.09 7.82 -7.72
N SER A 155 0.29 9.07 -7.40
CA SER A 155 1.67 9.44 -7.10
C SER A 155 2.22 8.67 -5.91
N TYR A 156 1.40 8.42 -4.88
CA TYR A 156 1.75 7.60 -3.73
C TYR A 156 2.08 6.15 -4.13
N LEU A 157 1.31 5.53 -5.03
CA LEU A 157 1.60 4.18 -5.53
C LEU A 157 2.91 4.13 -6.32
N PHE A 158 3.22 5.15 -7.14
CA PHE A 158 4.49 5.24 -7.85
C PHE A 158 5.69 5.41 -6.89
N LEU A 159 5.51 6.14 -5.79
CA LEU A 159 6.54 6.29 -4.76
C LEU A 159 6.85 4.96 -4.06
N TRP A 160 5.83 4.14 -3.77
CA TRP A 160 6.04 2.79 -3.24
C TRP A 160 6.71 1.85 -4.25
N TYR A 161 6.39 1.99 -5.53
CA TYR A 161 7.09 1.25 -6.58
C TYR A 161 8.58 1.59 -6.61
N TYR A 162 8.93 2.88 -6.48
CA TYR A 162 10.32 3.31 -6.34
C TYR A 162 11.00 2.67 -5.12
N PHE A 163 10.33 2.62 -3.96
CA PHE A 163 10.86 1.95 -2.77
C PHE A 163 11.06 0.44 -2.97
N CYS A 164 10.20 -0.24 -3.73
CA CYS A 164 10.44 -1.62 -4.15
C CYS A 164 11.73 -1.75 -4.98
N CYS A 165 11.97 -0.85 -5.94
CA CYS A 165 13.20 -0.87 -6.73
C CYS A 165 14.45 -0.66 -5.86
N VAL A 166 14.40 0.24 -4.88
CA VAL A 166 15.50 0.47 -3.93
C VAL A 166 15.77 -0.77 -3.08
N ALA A 167 14.73 -1.36 -2.49
CA ALA A 167 14.87 -2.57 -1.67
C ALA A 167 15.33 -3.79 -2.49
N ASN A 168 14.86 -3.93 -3.73
CA ASN A 168 15.29 -5.01 -4.62
C ASN A 168 16.76 -4.84 -5.07
N SER A 169 17.19 -3.60 -5.28
CA SER A 169 18.59 -3.29 -5.59
C SER A 169 19.52 -3.66 -4.44
N TYR A 170 19.06 -3.62 -3.19
CA TYR A 170 19.84 -4.11 -2.04
C TYR A 170 20.07 -5.62 -2.11
N VAL A 171 19.01 -6.41 -2.37
CA VAL A 171 19.10 -7.88 -2.47
C VAL A 171 20.03 -8.30 -3.62
N LEU A 172 19.89 -7.67 -4.80
CA LEU A 172 20.74 -8.00 -5.95
C LEU A 172 22.21 -7.62 -5.76
N ASN A 173 22.50 -6.57 -4.98
CA ASN A 173 23.88 -6.16 -4.69
C ASN A 173 24.55 -7.00 -3.60
N ALA A 174 23.79 -7.74 -2.78
CA ALA A 174 24.34 -8.59 -1.74
C ALA A 174 24.80 -9.97 -2.28
N HIS A 175 24.28 -10.37 -3.45
CA HIS A 175 24.68 -11.58 -4.18
C HIS A 175 25.88 -11.42 -5.14
N ALA A 176 26.46 -10.22 -5.25
CA ALA A 176 27.60 -9.91 -6.13
C ALA A 176 28.89 -9.71 -5.31
#